data_AF-A0A2E7FHN0-F1
#
_entry.id   AF-A0A2E7FHN0-F1
#
_cell.length_a   1.000
_cell.length_b   1.000
_cell.length_c   1.000
_cell.angle_alpha   90.00
_cell.angle_beta   90.00
_cell.angle_gamma   90.00
#
_symmetry.space_group_name_H-M   'P 1'
#
loop_
_entity.id
_entity.type
_entity.pdbx_description
1 polymer ?
#
loop_
_entity_poly.entity_id
_entity_poly.type
_entity_poly.pdbx_seq_one_letter_code
_entity_poly.pdbx_strand_id
1 'polypeptide(L)'
;MNYSQTLAWLFKRLPMYQRVGAPAMRLGLDQMKSLSVALGNPHRSLKCIHIAGTNGKGSTAHMLASVLQTAGYKVGLYTSPHLHDFRERIKINGQPIDKNTVVDFVNENLETLEAGNYSFFEATVG
;
A
#
# COMPACT_ATOMS: atom_id res chain seq x y z
N MET A 1 13.68 10.67 7.50
CA MET A 1 12.56 11.33 8.22
C MET A 1 12.17 10.50 9.45
N ASN A 2 11.47 11.05 10.46
CA ASN A 2 10.83 10.22 11.51
C ASN A 2 9.46 9.66 11.03
N TYR A 3 8.84 8.74 11.80
CA TYR A 3 7.57 8.11 11.40
C TYR A 3 6.44 9.11 11.14
N SER A 4 6.23 10.08 12.03
CA SER A 4 5.18 11.08 11.88
C SER A 4 5.40 11.97 10.65
N GLN A 5 6.66 12.37 10.39
CA GLN A 5 7.04 13.14 9.20
C GLN A 5 6.83 12.32 7.92
N THR A 6 7.16 11.03 7.96
CA THR A 6 6.99 10.10 6.84
C THR A 6 5.51 9.96 6.48
N LEU A 7 4.64 9.74 7.48
CA LEU A 7 3.20 9.70 7.26
C LEU A 7 2.67 11.03 6.71
N ALA A 8 3.09 12.16 7.27
CA ALA A 8 2.69 13.47 6.77
C ALA A 8 3.10 13.68 5.30
N TRP A 9 4.30 13.24 4.91
CA TRP A 9 4.78 13.29 3.54
C TRP A 9 3.97 12.39 2.60
N LEU A 10 3.61 11.18 3.04
CA LEU A 10 2.74 10.27 2.27
C LEU A 10 1.34 10.88 2.10
N PHE A 11 0.72 11.35 3.18
CA PHE A 11 -0.66 11.87 3.13
C PHE A 11 -0.82 13.14 2.32
N LYS A 12 0.24 13.96 2.15
CA LYS A 12 0.24 15.08 1.20
C LYS A 12 0.00 14.65 -0.26
N ARG A 13 0.25 13.37 -0.59
CA ARG A 13 0.03 12.77 -1.91
C ARG A 13 -1.33 12.09 -2.06
N LEU A 14 -2.20 12.17 -1.04
CA LEU A 14 -3.59 11.77 -1.23
C LEU A 14 -4.16 12.66 -2.34
N PRO A 15 -4.69 12.07 -3.42
CA PRO A 15 -5.28 12.87 -4.48
C PRO A 15 -6.37 13.73 -3.83
N MET A 16 -6.28 15.04 -4.03
CA MET A 16 -7.31 16.00 -3.67
C MET A 16 -8.56 15.81 -4.54
N TYR A 17 -8.96 14.58 -4.87
CA TYR A 17 -10.15 14.28 -5.65
C TYR A 17 -11.39 14.90 -5.02
N GLN A 18 -11.47 14.87 -3.68
CA GLN A 18 -12.55 15.52 -2.92
C GLN A 18 -12.60 17.05 -3.09
N ARG A 19 -11.51 17.70 -3.52
CA ARG A 19 -11.43 19.16 -3.73
C ARG A 19 -11.34 19.59 -5.20
N VAL A 20 -10.81 18.72 -6.08
CA VAL A 20 -10.50 19.04 -7.50
C VAL A 20 -11.43 18.32 -8.48
N GLY A 21 -12.10 17.24 -8.05
CA GLY A 21 -13.09 16.51 -8.86
C GLY A 21 -12.48 15.59 -9.93
N ALA A 22 -13.29 15.24 -10.95
CA ALA A 22 -12.94 14.34 -12.04
C ALA A 22 -11.59 14.59 -12.75
N PRO A 23 -11.11 15.84 -12.94
CA PRO A 23 -9.81 16.10 -13.57
C PRO A 23 -8.60 15.59 -12.79
N ALA A 24 -8.74 15.37 -11.48
CA ALA A 24 -7.66 14.80 -10.65
C ALA A 24 -7.57 13.27 -10.76
N MET A 25 -8.48 12.62 -11.48
CA MET A 25 -8.49 11.17 -11.64
C MET A 25 -7.55 10.76 -12.78
N ARG A 26 -6.34 10.35 -12.41
CA ARG A 26 -5.41 9.70 -13.34
C ARG A 26 -5.81 8.24 -13.51
N LEU A 27 -6.41 7.92 -14.66
CA LEU A 27 -6.74 6.55 -15.05
C LEU A 27 -5.51 5.86 -15.66
N GLY A 28 -5.50 4.52 -15.58
CA GLY A 28 -4.42 3.69 -16.12
C GLY A 28 -3.48 3.16 -15.05
N LEU A 29 -2.56 2.30 -15.48
CA LEU A 29 -1.61 1.61 -14.59
C LEU A 29 -0.16 1.99 -14.89
N ASP A 30 0.10 2.91 -15.82
CA ASP A 30 1.45 3.16 -16.34
C ASP A 30 2.40 3.65 -15.25
N GLN A 31 1.89 4.46 -14.33
CA GLN A 31 2.66 4.99 -13.21
C GLN A 31 2.93 3.93 -12.15
N MET A 32 1.92 3.13 -11.79
CA MET A 32 2.12 1.96 -10.94
C MET A 32 3.13 0.97 -11.55
N LYS A 33 3.07 0.73 -12.86
CA LYS A 33 4.01 -0.13 -13.57
C LYS A 33 5.43 0.46 -13.55
N SER A 34 5.57 1.76 -13.80
CA SER A 34 6.85 2.47 -13.73
C SER A 34 7.48 2.36 -12.34
N LEU A 35 6.70 2.63 -11.29
CA LEU A 35 7.16 2.46 -9.92
C LEU A 35 7.57 1.02 -9.64
N SER A 36 6.76 0.04 -10.04
CA SER A 36 7.08 -1.36 -9.80
C SER A 36 8.36 -1.80 -10.51
N VAL A 37 8.62 -1.30 -11.73
CA VAL A 37 9.89 -1.54 -12.44
C VAL A 37 11.05 -0.94 -11.65
N ALA A 38 10.93 0.30 -11.16
CA ALA A 38 11.96 0.96 -10.36
C ALA A 38 12.25 0.21 -9.04
N LEU A 39 11.24 -0.43 -8.45
CA LEU A 39 11.36 -1.25 -7.24
C LEU A 39 11.80 -2.71 -7.52
N GLY A 40 12.13 -3.06 -8.77
CA GLY A 40 12.58 -4.41 -9.11
C GLY A 40 11.46 -5.45 -9.24
N ASN A 41 10.22 -5.01 -9.47
CA ASN A 41 9.01 -5.83 -9.64
C ASN A 41 8.76 -6.82 -8.48
N PRO A 42 8.71 -6.37 -7.22
CA PRO A 42 8.62 -7.24 -6.06
C PRO A 42 7.37 -8.12 -6.06
N HIS A 43 6.26 -7.63 -6.64
CA HIS A 43 5.01 -8.38 -6.78
C HIS A 43 5.15 -9.69 -7.58
N ARG A 44 6.17 -9.85 -8.43
CA ARG A 44 6.36 -11.06 -9.25
C ARG A 44 6.91 -12.26 -8.48
N SER A 45 7.53 -12.02 -7.32
CA SER A 45 8.05 -13.10 -6.47
C SER A 45 7.01 -13.65 -5.49
N LEU A 46 5.82 -13.06 -5.46
CA LEU A 46 4.76 -13.39 -4.52
C LEU A 46 3.64 -14.21 -5.17
N LYS A 47 3.02 -15.11 -4.40
CA LYS A 47 1.71 -15.69 -4.73
C LYS A 47 0.64 -14.76 -4.16
N CYS A 48 -0.21 -14.22 -5.03
CA CYS A 48 -1.20 -13.22 -4.64
C CYS A 48 -2.62 -13.73 -4.85
N ILE A 49 -3.50 -13.39 -3.91
CA ILE A 49 -4.95 -13.52 -4.07
C ILE A 49 -5.50 -12.09 -4.10
N HIS A 50 -6.12 -11.71 -5.21
CA HIS A 50 -6.66 -10.37 -5.42
C HIS A 50 -8.17 -10.37 -5.16
N ILE A 51 -8.61 -9.54 -4.22
CA ILE A 51 -10.02 -9.45 -3.79
C ILE A 51 -10.58 -8.09 -4.20
N ALA A 52 -11.58 -8.11 -5.08
CA ALA A 52 -12.34 -6.94 -5.54
C ALA A 52 -13.84 -7.11 -5.24
N GLY A 53 -14.60 -6.01 -5.31
CA GLY A 53 -16.05 -6.00 -5.05
C GLY A 53 -16.51 -4.74 -4.32
N THR A 54 -17.82 -4.53 -4.20
CA THR A 54 -18.36 -3.32 -3.54
C THR A 54 -18.28 -3.46 -2.02
N ASN A 55 -18.75 -4.58 -1.48
CA ASN A 55 -18.81 -4.86 -0.04
C ASN A 55 -18.08 -6.16 0.31
N GLY A 56 -17.74 -6.35 1.58
CA GLY A 56 -17.19 -7.62 2.09
C GLY A 56 -15.69 -7.87 1.82
N LYS A 57 -15.05 -7.14 0.89
CA LYS A 57 -13.62 -7.32 0.55
C LYS A 57 -12.69 -7.46 1.75
N GLY A 58 -12.79 -6.53 2.71
CA GLY A 58 -11.95 -6.52 3.91
C GLY A 58 -12.19 -7.75 4.77
N SER A 59 -13.46 -8.08 5.04
CA SER A 59 -13.85 -9.26 5.80
C SER A 59 -13.38 -10.56 5.13
N THR A 60 -13.58 -10.70 3.83
CA THR A 60 -13.11 -11.86 3.05
C THR A 60 -11.60 -11.97 3.07
N ALA A 61 -10.87 -10.86 2.91
CA ALA A 61 -9.41 -10.84 2.96
C ALA A 61 -8.87 -11.26 4.34
N HIS A 62 -9.50 -10.80 5.42
CA HIS A 62 -9.17 -11.20 6.78
C HIS A 62 -9.46 -12.68 7.05
N MET A 63 -10.63 -13.18 6.63
CA MET A 63 -10.98 -14.60 6.77
C MET A 63 -9.99 -15.50 6.04
N LEU A 64 -9.68 -15.17 4.78
CA LEU A 64 -8.73 -15.92 3.98
C LEU A 64 -7.32 -15.89 4.57
N ALA A 65 -6.86 -14.72 5.02
CA ALA A 65 -5.57 -14.59 5.68
C ALA A 65 -5.50 -15.45 6.95
N SER A 66 -6.56 -15.47 7.76
CA SER A 66 -6.65 -16.32 8.95
C SER A 66 -6.54 -17.80 8.60
N VAL A 67 -7.32 -18.28 7.62
CA VAL A 67 -7.30 -19.69 7.20
C VAL A 67 -5.92 -20.11 6.69
N LEU A 68 -5.30 -19.30 5.84
CA LEU A 68 -3.97 -19.58 5.30
C LEU A 68 -2.88 -19.55 6.38
N GLN A 69 -2.98 -18.63 7.35
CA GLN A 69 -2.06 -18.60 8.49
C GLN A 69 -2.21 -19.85 9.36
N THR A 70 -3.45 -20.27 9.66
CA THR A 70 -3.73 -21.51 10.40
C THR A 70 -3.21 -22.74 9.66
N ALA A 71 -3.23 -22.73 8.32
CA ALA A 71 -2.66 -23.78 7.49
C ALA A 71 -1.11 -23.78 7.40
N GLY A 72 -0.43 -22.86 8.11
CA GLY A 72 1.03 -22.83 8.21
C GLY A 72 1.74 -21.95 7.18
N TYR A 73 1.01 -21.17 6.36
CA TYR A 73 1.63 -20.25 5.41
C TYR A 73 2.07 -18.94 6.08
N LYS A 74 3.17 -18.36 5.60
CA LYS A 74 3.50 -16.96 5.87
C LYS A 74 2.64 -16.07 4.96
N VAL A 75 1.74 -15.30 5.55
CA VAL A 75 0.73 -14.54 4.81
C VAL A 75 0.92 -13.05 5.02
N GLY A 76 1.09 -12.33 3.91
CA GLY A 76 0.92 -10.88 3.86
C GLY A 76 -0.53 -10.52 3.57
N LEU A 77 -1.04 -9.50 4.26
CA LEU A 77 -2.38 -8.95 4.06
C LEU A 77 -2.27 -7.45 3.83
N TYR A 78 -2.77 -7.00 2.68
CA TYR A 78 -2.96 -5.59 2.36
C TYR A 78 -4.46 -5.24 2.37
N THR A 79 -4.87 -4.27 3.19
CA THR A 79 -6.26 -3.78 3.23
C THR A 79 -6.31 -2.25 3.29
N SER A 80 -7.42 -1.67 2.84
CA SER A 80 -7.64 -0.23 2.93
C SER A 80 -9.13 0.12 3.04
N PRO A 81 -9.49 1.26 3.64
CA PRO A 81 -8.62 2.17 4.41
C PRO A 81 -8.19 1.56 5.77
N HIS A 82 -7.26 2.23 6.47
CA HIS A 82 -7.03 1.97 7.90
C HIS A 82 -8.04 2.77 8.75
N LEU A 83 -8.21 2.38 10.01
CA LEU A 83 -9.09 3.06 10.96
C LEU A 83 -8.33 4.02 11.88
N HIS A 84 -7.18 3.59 12.44
CA HIS A 84 -6.44 4.40 13.41
C HIS A 84 -4.95 4.56 13.04
N ASP A 85 -4.27 3.45 12.72
CA ASP A 85 -2.85 3.44 12.37
C ASP A 85 -2.65 3.03 10.90
N PHE A 86 -1.84 3.78 10.16
CA PHE A 86 -1.45 3.46 8.78
C PHE A 86 -0.98 2.01 8.63
N ARG A 87 -0.27 1.47 9.64
CA ARG A 87 0.29 0.11 9.62
C ARG A 87 -0.79 -0.97 9.60
N GLU A 88 -2.04 -0.64 9.92
CA GLU A 88 -3.16 -1.57 9.74
C GLU A 88 -3.34 -2.01 8.29
N ARG A 89 -2.88 -1.18 7.33
CA ARG A 89 -2.93 -1.49 5.90
C ARG A 89 -2.05 -2.66 5.50
N ILE A 90 -0.96 -2.92 6.22
CA ILE A 90 0.07 -3.90 5.83
C ILE A 90 0.36 -4.79 7.04
N LYS A 91 -0.04 -6.05 6.96
CA LYS A 91 0.16 -7.03 8.03
C LYS A 91 0.88 -8.27 7.52
N ILE A 92 1.78 -8.82 8.33
CA ILE A 92 2.39 -10.14 8.12
C ILE A 92 1.95 -11.02 9.27
N ASN A 93 1.28 -12.15 8.98
CA ASN A 93 0.73 -13.06 9.98
C ASN A 93 -0.11 -12.34 11.05
N GLY A 94 -0.96 -11.42 10.61
CA GLY A 94 -1.84 -10.63 11.48
C GLY A 94 -1.18 -9.46 12.22
N GLN A 95 0.16 -9.38 12.22
CA GLN A 95 0.89 -8.29 12.87
C GLN A 95 1.11 -7.12 11.91
N PRO A 96 0.75 -5.88 12.29
CA PRO A 96 1.11 -4.68 11.52
C PRO A 96 2.61 -4.59 11.32
N ILE A 97 3.05 -4.05 10.18
CA ILE A 97 4.47 -3.76 9.95
C ILE A 97 5.03 -2.78 10.99
N ASP A 98 6.36 -2.76 11.13
CA ASP A 98 7.04 -1.83 12.03
C ASP A 98 7.06 -0.40 11.48
N LYS A 99 7.06 0.57 12.39
CA LYS A 99 7.18 2.00 12.03
C LYS A 99 8.46 2.28 11.28
N ASN A 100 9.57 1.67 11.69
CA ASN A 100 10.87 1.85 11.04
C ASN A 100 10.85 1.30 9.62
N THR A 101 10.23 0.13 9.38
CA THR A 101 10.07 -0.40 8.02
C THR A 101 9.36 0.58 7.08
N VAL A 102 8.33 1.29 7.56
CA VAL A 102 7.67 2.34 6.76
C VAL A 102 8.63 3.50 6.47
N VAL A 103 9.36 3.95 7.48
CA VAL A 103 10.32 5.06 7.37
C VAL A 103 11.45 4.73 6.42
N ASP A 104 12.04 3.55 6.58
CA ASP A 104 13.19 3.08 5.81
C ASP A 104 12.79 2.94 4.34
N PHE A 105 11.67 2.28 4.06
CA PHE A 105 11.15 2.15 2.70
C PHE A 105 10.95 3.51 2.01
N VAL A 106 10.34 4.47 2.69
CA VAL A 106 10.11 5.81 2.11
C VAL A 106 11.41 6.57 1.91
N ASN A 107 12.36 6.50 2.86
CA ASN A 107 13.64 7.19 2.72
C ASN A 107 14.50 6.58 1.60
N GLU A 108 14.56 5.25 1.52
CA GLU A 108 15.32 4.52 0.49
C GLU A 108 14.82 4.81 -0.93
N ASN A 109 13.52 5.06 -1.08
CA ASN A 109 12.88 5.29 -2.37
C ASN A 109 12.47 6.75 -2.59
N LEU A 110 12.93 7.67 -1.73
CA LEU A 110 12.43 9.05 -1.70
C LEU A 110 12.59 9.75 -3.06
N GLU A 111 13.78 9.67 -3.65
CA GLU A 111 14.09 10.29 -4.95
C GLU A 111 13.21 9.72 -6.06
N THR A 112 13.07 8.40 -6.14
CA THR A 112 12.19 7.71 -7.10
C THR A 112 10.75 8.16 -6.93
N LEU A 113 10.27 8.25 -5.69
CA LEU A 113 8.89 8.61 -5.39
C LEU A 113 8.58 10.08 -5.67
N GLU A 114 9.55 10.98 -5.50
CA GLU A 114 9.44 12.39 -5.82
C GLU A 114 9.49 12.64 -7.33
N ALA A 115 10.38 11.95 -8.05
CA ALA A 115 10.50 12.08 -9.50
C ALA A 115 9.26 11.60 -10.25
N GLY A 116 8.61 10.52 -9.79
CA GLY A 116 7.47 9.91 -10.49
C GLY A 116 6.10 10.54 -10.22
N ASN A 117 6.00 11.49 -9.28
CA ASN A 117 4.75 12.10 -8.82
C ASN A 117 3.64 11.04 -8.61
N TYR A 118 3.96 10.01 -7.83
CA TYR A 118 3.04 8.92 -7.52
C TYR A 118 2.02 9.38 -6.47
N SER A 119 0.77 8.95 -6.66
CA SER A 119 -0.29 9.13 -5.67
C SER A 119 0.03 8.37 -4.39
N PHE A 120 -0.68 8.71 -3.31
CA PHE A 120 -0.61 7.96 -2.06
C PHE A 120 -0.84 6.46 -2.25
N PHE A 121 -1.81 6.06 -3.08
CA PHE A 121 -2.10 4.64 -3.30
C PHE A 121 -0.98 3.94 -4.05
N GLU A 122 -0.44 4.55 -5.12
CA GLU A 122 0.69 3.96 -5.84
C GLU A 122 1.92 3.84 -4.94
N ALA A 123 2.24 4.89 -4.16
CA ALA A 123 3.41 4.88 -3.26
C ALA A 123 3.29 3.92 -2.06
N THR A 124 2.08 3.50 -1.70
CA THR A 124 1.84 2.62 -0.53
C THR A 124 1.45 1.19 -0.90
N VAL A 125 1.23 0.92 -2.19
CA VAL A 125 0.99 -0.43 -2.75
C VAL A 125 2.19 -0.93 -3.57
N GLY A 126 2.98 0.00 -4.14
CA GLY A 126 4.10 -0.21 -5.07
C GLY A 126 5.16 -1.21 -4.64
#